data_AF-A0A6G6WK16-F1
#
_entry.id   AF-A0A6G6WK16-F1
#
_cell.length_a   1.000
_cell.length_b   1.000
_cell.length_c   1.000
_cell.angle_alpha   90.00
_cell.angle_beta   90.00
_cell.angle_gamma   90.00
#
_symmetry.space_group_name_H-M   'P 1'
#
loop_
_entity.id
_entity.type
_entity.pdbx_description
1 polymer ?
#
loop_
_entity_poly.entity_id
_entity_poly.type
_entity_poly.pdbx_seq_one_letter_code
_entity_poly.pdbx_strand_id
1 'polypeptide(L)'
;MSDKTASGSGGHTAGALDIRNIIGGLLAVYGVILVVLGLFFETSTDDQKTGDVNANLWAGLALVVVGGAFLAWALLRPIVVPEHVEAADEGRPAGH
;
A
#
# COMPACT_ATOMS: atom_id res chain seq x y z
N MET A 1 42.56 22.66 4.45
CA MET A 1 41.41 23.33 5.10
C MET A 1 40.15 22.81 4.40
N SER A 2 39.59 21.74 4.94
CA SER A 2 38.26 21.12 4.72
C SER A 2 37.67 21.04 3.31
N ASP A 3 37.80 19.87 2.68
CA ASP A 3 36.86 19.39 1.68
C ASP A 3 35.50 19.10 2.35
N LYS A 4 34.45 19.71 1.82
CA LYS A 4 33.07 19.57 2.30
C LYS A 4 32.36 18.47 1.51
N THR A 5 32.75 17.21 1.74
CA THR A 5 32.02 16.04 1.25
C THR A 5 30.87 15.71 2.20
N ALA A 6 29.75 16.40 2.02
CA ALA A 6 28.46 15.94 2.52
C ALA A 6 27.65 15.41 1.31
N SER A 7 27.97 14.20 0.87
CA SER A 7 27.06 13.43 0.03
C SER A 7 26.01 12.81 0.95
N GLY A 8 24.85 13.44 1.06
CA GLY A 8 23.69 12.87 1.70
C GLY A 8 23.07 11.83 0.79
N SER A 9 23.44 10.55 0.93
CA SER A 9 22.74 9.42 0.35
C SER A 9 21.43 9.19 1.11
N GLY A 10 20.42 10.00 0.81
CA GLY A 10 19.05 9.71 1.21
C GLY A 10 18.58 8.49 0.42
N GLY A 11 18.61 7.30 1.04
CA GLY A 11 18.14 6.07 0.42
C GLY A 11 16.71 6.26 -0.11
N HIS A 12 16.52 6.11 -1.41
CA HIS A 12 15.20 6.19 -2.00
C HIS A 12 14.42 4.94 -1.60
N THR A 13 13.45 5.12 -0.70
CA THR A 13 12.47 4.08 -0.39
C THR A 13 11.65 3.82 -1.64
N ALA A 14 12.04 2.81 -2.43
CA ALA A 14 11.18 2.27 -3.49
C ALA A 14 9.84 1.73 -2.96
N GLY A 15 9.72 1.61 -1.62
CA GLY A 15 8.54 1.09 -0.91
C GLY A 15 7.25 1.88 -1.05
N ALA A 16 7.25 3.09 -1.63
CA ALA A 16 6.00 3.76 -1.97
C ALA A 16 5.17 2.98 -3.03
N LEU A 17 5.81 2.13 -3.84
CA LEU A 17 5.19 1.22 -4.80
C LEU A 17 5.18 -0.25 -4.31
N ASP A 18 5.15 -0.49 -3.00
CA ASP A 18 4.88 -1.83 -2.47
C ASP A 18 3.44 -2.24 -2.78
N ILE A 19 3.27 -3.42 -3.39
CA ILE A 19 1.97 -3.98 -3.75
C ILE A 19 1.01 -4.08 -2.55
N ARG A 20 1.53 -4.27 -1.33
CA ARG A 20 0.72 -4.33 -0.10
C ARG A 20 0.09 -2.99 0.23
N ASN A 21 0.79 -1.90 -0.05
CA ASN A 21 0.29 -0.55 0.17
C ASN A 21 -0.77 -0.18 -0.87
N ILE A 22 -0.55 -0.59 -2.13
CA ILE A 22 -1.52 -0.39 -3.24
C ILE A 22 -2.80 -1.20 -2.99
N ILE A 23 -2.68 -2.51 -2.77
CA ILE A 23 -3.83 -3.39 -2.52
C ILE A 23 -4.54 -2.97 -1.23
N GLY A 24 -3.79 -2.77 -0.14
CA GLY A 24 -4.36 -2.35 1.15
C GLY A 24 -5.11 -1.02 1.06
N GLY A 25 -4.54 -0.03 0.38
CA GLY A 25 -5.17 1.27 0.16
C GLY A 25 -6.44 1.19 -0.68
N LEU A 26 -6.40 0.45 -1.80
CA LEU A 26 -7.58 0.24 -2.66
C LEU A 26 -8.72 -0.46 -1.92
N LEU A 27 -8.42 -1.54 -1.19
CA LEU A 27 -9.41 -2.26 -0.38
C LEU A 27 -9.98 -1.38 0.73
N ALA A 28 -9.15 -0.60 1.42
CA ALA A 28 -9.60 0.29 2.48
C ALA A 28 -10.54 1.38 1.94
N VAL A 29 -10.18 2.05 0.84
CA VAL A 29 -11.02 3.08 0.22
C VAL A 29 -12.36 2.48 -0.24
N TYR A 30 -12.33 1.35 -0.95
CA TYR A 30 -13.56 0.69 -1.40
C TYR A 30 -14.43 0.20 -0.24
N GLY A 31 -13.81 -0.37 0.81
CA GLY A 31 -14.50 -0.78 2.02
C GLY A 31 -15.20 0.37 2.73
N VAL A 32 -14.53 1.53 2.86
CA VAL A 32 -15.14 2.75 3.42
C VAL A 32 -16.33 3.21 2.58
N ILE A 33 -16.21 3.20 1.25
CA ILE A 33 -17.33 3.54 0.35
C ILE A 33 -18.52 2.62 0.61
N LEU A 34 -18.30 1.31 0.71
CA LEU A 34 -19.38 0.34 0.96
C LEU A 34 -19.99 0.48 2.36
N VAL A 35 -19.20 0.79 3.38
CA VAL A 35 -19.73 1.09 4.72
C VAL A 35 -20.61 2.34 4.68
N VAL A 36 -20.19 3.41 4.00
CA VAL A 36 -21.00 4.62 3.84
C VAL A 36 -22.27 4.31 3.06
N LEU A 37 -22.18 3.54 1.98
CA LEU A 37 -23.35 3.12 1.20
C LEU A 37 -24.34 2.32 2.06
N GLY A 38 -23.85 1.34 2.81
CA GLY A 38 -24.69 0.53 3.67
C GLY A 38 -25.28 1.29 4.87
N LEU A 39 -24.58 2.29 5.41
CA LEU A 39 -25.10 3.06 6.56
C LEU A 39 -26.12 4.13 6.14
N PHE A 40 -25.92 4.79 5.00
CA PHE A 40 -26.68 5.99 4.63
C PHE A 40 -27.59 5.82 3.42
N PHE A 41 -27.34 4.81 2.57
CA PHE A 41 -28.07 4.60 1.32
C PHE A 41 -28.91 3.31 1.32
N GLU A 42 -29.07 2.64 2.48
CA GLU A 42 -30.07 1.60 2.68
C GLU A 42 -31.46 2.25 2.67
N THR A 43 -31.96 2.52 1.47
CA THR A 43 -33.31 3.06 1.27
C THR A 43 -34.28 1.90 1.22
N SER A 44 -35.38 2.04 1.97
CA SER A 44 -36.39 1.05 2.37
C SER A 44 -37.16 0.31 1.25
N THR A 45 -36.64 0.29 0.02
CA THR A 45 -37.25 -0.34 -1.15
C THR A 45 -36.69 -1.75 -1.40
N ASP A 46 -35.49 -2.08 -0.89
CA ASP A 46 -34.82 -3.38 -1.07
C ASP A 46 -34.93 -4.34 0.14
N ASP A 47 -35.54 -3.90 1.24
CA ASP A 47 -35.81 -4.70 2.46
C ASP A 47 -36.57 -6.01 2.15
N GLN A 48 -37.29 -6.06 1.03
CA GLN A 48 -38.06 -7.23 0.61
C GLN A 48 -37.25 -8.28 -0.17
N LYS A 49 -36.02 -7.98 -0.63
CA LYS A 49 -35.26 -8.87 -1.53
C LYS A 49 -34.00 -9.46 -0.91
N THR A 50 -33.42 -8.83 0.12
CA THR A 50 -32.11 -9.24 0.65
C THR A 50 -32.18 -9.85 2.05
N GLY A 51 -33.35 -9.85 2.69
CA GLY A 51 -33.58 -10.55 3.96
C GLY A 51 -32.73 -9.99 5.09
N ASP A 52 -33.16 -8.89 5.72
CA ASP A 52 -32.70 -8.33 7.01
C ASP A 52 -31.19 -8.04 7.20
N VAL A 53 -30.31 -8.48 6.29
CA VAL A 53 -28.86 -8.36 6.41
C VAL A 53 -28.29 -7.54 5.26
N ASN A 54 -27.81 -6.33 5.57
CA ASN A 54 -27.22 -5.42 4.59
C ASN A 54 -25.88 -5.94 4.05
N ALA A 55 -25.89 -6.42 2.81
CA ALA A 55 -24.71 -6.97 2.15
C ALA A 55 -23.58 -5.94 1.94
N ASN A 56 -23.92 -4.67 1.67
CA ASN A 56 -22.93 -3.61 1.49
C ASN A 56 -22.18 -3.31 2.80
N LEU A 57 -22.88 -3.30 3.94
CA LEU A 57 -22.25 -3.13 5.26
C LEU A 57 -21.28 -4.26 5.58
N TRP A 58 -21.72 -5.51 5.43
CA TRP A 58 -20.88 -6.67 5.74
C TRP A 58 -19.68 -6.78 4.81
N ALA A 59 -19.87 -6.59 3.50
CA ALA A 59 -18.79 -6.57 2.53
C ALA A 59 -17.81 -5.40 2.81
N GLY A 60 -18.34 -4.21 3.08
CA GLY A 60 -17.54 -3.04 3.42
C GLY A 60 -16.71 -3.24 4.69
N LEU A 61 -17.31 -3.79 5.75
CA LEU A 61 -16.61 -4.08 7.00
C LEU A 61 -15.49 -5.11 6.80
N ALA A 62 -15.75 -6.19 6.06
CA ALA A 62 -14.73 -7.18 5.72
C ALA A 62 -13.55 -6.55 4.95
N LEU A 63 -13.84 -5.68 3.98
CA LEU A 63 -12.81 -4.98 3.21
C LEU A 63 -12.00 -3.99 4.06
N VAL A 64 -12.63 -3.27 4.99
CA VAL A 64 -11.93 -2.39 5.92
C VAL A 64 -10.98 -3.18 6.81
N VAL A 65 -11.41 -4.32 7.35
CA VAL A 65 -10.56 -5.19 8.19
C VAL A 65 -9.37 -5.72 7.39
N VAL A 66 -9.61 -6.26 6.18
CA VAL A 66 -8.54 -6.82 5.33
C VAL A 66 -7.59 -5.73 4.85
N GLY A 67 -8.11 -4.60 4.34
CA GLY A 67 -7.33 -3.46 3.90
C GLY A 67 -6.48 -2.88 5.04
N GLY A 68 -7.06 -2.72 6.22
CA GLY A 68 -6.36 -2.30 7.43
C GLY A 68 -5.24 -3.26 7.84
N ALA A 69 -5.47 -4.58 7.75
CA ALA A 69 -4.44 -5.57 8.02
C ALA A 69 -3.27 -5.49 7.03
N PHE A 70 -3.54 -5.30 5.74
CA PHE A 70 -2.51 -5.12 4.71
C PHE A 70 -1.67 -3.86 4.95
N LEU A 71 -2.33 -2.74 5.26
CA LEU A 71 -1.64 -1.48 5.58
C LEU A 71 -0.80 -1.63 6.85
N ALA A 72 -1.37 -2.18 7.93
CA ALA A 72 -0.64 -2.43 9.17
C ALA A 72 0.59 -3.33 8.93
N TRP A 73 0.46 -4.37 8.09
CA TRP A 73 1.57 -5.24 7.76
C TRP A 73 2.64 -4.56 6.91
N ALA A 74 2.25 -3.70 5.95
CA ALA A 74 3.17 -2.90 5.16
C ALA A 74 3.97 -1.94 6.06
N LEU A 75 3.32 -1.30 7.03
CA LEU A 75 3.98 -0.45 8.03
C LEU A 75 4.94 -1.23 8.93
N LEU A 76 4.55 -2.43 9.37
CA LEU A 76 5.37 -3.29 10.24
C LEU A 76 6.57 -3.92 9.53
N ARG A 77 6.50 -4.12 8.20
CA ARG A 77 7.58 -4.72 7.41
C ARG A 77 7.86 -3.91 6.13
N PRO A 78 8.57 -2.77 6.25
CA PRO A 78 8.96 -1.96 5.10
C PRO A 78 9.94 -2.73 4.20
N ILE A 79 9.72 -2.70 2.88
CA ILE A 79 10.68 -3.22 1.90
C ILE A 79 11.70 -2.12 1.61
N VAL A 80 12.96 -2.39 1.96
CA VAL A 80 14.10 -1.52 1.62
C VAL A 80 14.78 -2.14 0.41
N VAL A 81 14.82 -1.39 -0.70
CA VAL A 81 15.58 -1.80 -1.89
C VAL A 81 16.99 -1.21 -1.75
N PRO A 82 18.07 -2.03 -1.74
CA PRO A 82 19.43 -1.53 -1.70
C PRO A 82 19.79 -0.81 -3.01
N GLU A 83 20.27 0.43 -2.89
CA GLU A 83 20.89 1.20 -3.97
C GLU A 83 22.31 0.67 -4.23
N HIS A 84 22.41 -0.47 -4.90
CA HIS A 84 23.68 -0.90 -5.49
C HIS A 84 23.41 -1.75 -6.74
N VAL A 85 23.17 -1.09 -7.86
CA VAL A 85 23.69 -1.67 -9.09
C VAL A 85 25.08 -1.07 -9.19
N GLU A 86 26.09 -1.76 -8.63
CA GLU A 86 27.46 -1.55 -9.10
C GLU A 86 27.37 -1.77 -10.61
N ALA A 87 27.37 -0.67 -11.35
CA ALA A 87 27.61 -0.69 -12.77
C ALA A 87 28.83 -1.59 -12.93
N ALA A 88 28.60 -2.73 -13.57
CA ALA A 88 29.62 -3.69 -13.89
C ALA A 88 30.87 -2.93 -14.31
N ASP A 89 32.00 -3.34 -13.74
CA ASP A 89 33.36 -2.93 -14.07
C ASP A 89 33.60 -3.06 -15.59
N GLU A 90 33.02 -2.15 -16.37
CA GLU A 90 33.19 -2.03 -17.80
C GLU A 90 34.52 -1.32 -18.02
N GLY A 91 35.57 -2.14 -18.08
CA GLY A 91 36.62 -1.93 -19.08
C GLY A 91 37.96 -1.41 -18.58
N ARG A 92 38.51 -1.95 -17.48
CA ARG A 92 39.96 -1.83 -17.26
C ARG A 92 40.66 -3.18 -17.41
N PRO A 93 41.17 -3.55 -18.61
CA PRO A 93 42.23 -4.55 -18.67
C PRO A 93 43.49 -3.99 -17.99
N ALA A 94 44.06 -4.79 -17.10
CA ALA A 94 45.31 -4.53 -16.40
C ALA A 94 46.52 -4.84 -17.30
N GLY A 95 47.57 -4.02 -17.19
CA GLY A 95 48.91 -4.26 -17.79
C GLY A 95 49.02 -3.82 -19.25
N HIS A 96 50.09 -3.22 -19.76
CA HIS A 96 51.50 -3.16 -19.34
C HIS A 96 52.13 -1.82 -19.74
#